data_AF-A0A2T7G4Q6-F1
#
_entry.id   AF-A0A2T7G4Q6-F1
#
_cell.length_a   1.000
_cell.length_b   1.000
_cell.length_c   1.000
_cell.angle_alpha   90.00
_cell.angle_beta   90.00
_cell.angle_gamma   90.00
#
_symmetry.space_group_name_H-M   'P 1'
#
loop_
_entity.id
_entity.type
_entity.pdbx_description
1 polymer ?
#
loop_
_entity_poly.entity_id
_entity_poly.type
_entity_poly.pdbx_seq_one_letter_code
_entity_poly.pdbx_strand_id
1 'polypeptide(L)'
;MDTNTASSPRLTRRGLLSAVSALAVLPLAQWPKGAMAADLDVGAFLALSKELTGKDDLYEDLAAKMLEAFSQAGKADDIAALVGGGEAAELENSIVATWYTGTSPAADDPNVLFYTDALIWQAMTFATPMAFCNGQMGDWADPPKA
;
A
#
# COMPACT_ATOMS: atom_id res chain seq x y z
N MET A 1 -46.57 74.74 6.40
CA MET A 1 -46.73 73.48 5.65
C MET A 1 -45.53 72.63 6.02
N ASP A 2 -45.74 71.82 7.04
CA ASP A 2 -44.74 71.03 7.73
C ASP A 2 -44.30 69.81 6.90
N THR A 3 -43.06 69.42 7.15
CA THR A 3 -42.23 68.41 6.49
C THR A 3 -42.80 67.00 6.53
N ASN A 4 -42.53 66.19 5.50
CA ASN A 4 -42.41 64.74 5.68
C ASN A 4 -41.38 64.15 4.69
N THR A 5 -40.12 64.06 5.13
CA THR A 5 -39.05 63.39 4.39
C THR A 5 -38.92 61.97 4.93
N ALA A 6 -39.31 60.97 4.13
CA ALA A 6 -39.10 59.56 4.45
C ALA A 6 -37.60 59.24 4.49
N SER A 7 -37.11 58.79 5.65
CA SER A 7 -35.72 58.35 5.83
C SER A 7 -35.65 56.84 5.57
N SER A 8 -35.10 56.44 4.42
CA SER A 8 -34.72 55.03 4.17
C SER A 8 -33.46 54.69 4.97
N PRO A 9 -33.41 53.56 5.69
CA PRO A 9 -32.23 53.19 6.46
C PRO A 9 -31.05 52.92 5.51
N ARG A 10 -30.05 53.79 5.57
CA ARG A 10 -28.75 53.61 4.90
C ARG A 10 -27.97 52.55 5.66
N LEU A 11 -27.85 51.35 5.09
CA LEU A 11 -26.91 50.33 5.56
C LEU A 11 -25.49 50.89 5.44
N THR A 12 -24.91 51.29 6.57
CA THR A 12 -23.52 51.76 6.62
C THR A 12 -22.60 50.58 6.91
N ARG A 13 -21.38 50.60 6.36
CA ARG A 13 -20.33 49.56 6.52
C ARG A 13 -19.99 49.19 7.97
N ARG A 14 -20.45 49.97 8.96
CA ARG A 14 -20.29 49.73 10.40
C ARG A 14 -21.42 48.92 11.04
N GLY A 15 -22.53 48.66 10.33
CA GLY A 15 -23.61 47.77 10.79
C GLY A 15 -23.34 46.29 10.53
N LEU A 16 -22.22 45.94 9.89
CA LEU A 16 -21.87 44.56 9.50
C LEU A 16 -21.00 43.83 10.54
N LEU A 17 -20.70 44.45 11.68
CA LEU A 17 -19.80 43.89 12.72
C LEU A 17 -20.46 43.84 14.11
N SER A 18 -21.71 43.40 14.19
CA SER A 18 -22.37 43.12 15.48
C SER A 18 -23.24 41.86 15.44
N ALA A 19 -22.71 40.78 14.84
CA ALA A 19 -23.22 39.43 15.06
C ALA A 19 -22.14 38.63 15.82
N VAL A 20 -22.01 38.95 17.10
CA VAL A 20 -21.14 38.24 18.06
C VAL A 20 -21.99 37.16 18.74
N SER A 21 -21.56 35.92 18.53
CA SER A 21 -21.53 34.81 19.50
C SER A 21 -22.83 34.33 20.17
N ALA A 22 -23.25 33.11 19.83
CA ALA A 22 -23.36 31.98 20.77
C ALA A 22 -23.92 30.75 20.04
N LEU A 23 -23.13 29.68 19.98
CA LEU A 23 -23.50 28.28 20.28
C LEU A 23 -22.30 27.38 19.99
N ALA A 24 -21.45 27.24 21.01
CA ALA A 24 -20.51 26.13 21.08
C ALA A 24 -21.24 24.92 21.66
N VAL A 25 -21.56 23.93 20.83
CA VAL A 25 -21.52 22.51 21.19
C VAL A 25 -21.05 21.77 19.94
N LEU A 26 -19.77 21.41 19.95
CA LEU A 26 -19.14 20.51 18.99
C LEU A 26 -19.78 19.12 19.11
N PRO A 27 -20.34 18.52 18.05
CA PRO A 27 -20.25 17.08 17.91
C PRO A 27 -18.88 16.79 17.31
N LEU A 28 -17.94 16.35 18.17
CA LEU A 28 -16.72 15.64 17.78
C LEU A 28 -17.07 14.31 17.11
N ALA A 29 -17.68 14.35 15.92
CA ALA A 29 -18.05 13.16 15.15
C ALA A 29 -17.73 13.27 13.65
N GLN A 30 -17.02 14.33 13.24
CA GLN A 30 -16.14 14.23 12.09
C GLN A 30 -14.78 13.80 12.62
N TRP A 31 -14.72 12.52 13.00
CA TRP A 31 -13.44 11.83 13.05
C TRP A 31 -12.78 12.14 11.70
N PRO A 32 -11.58 12.75 11.66
CA PRO A 32 -10.73 12.46 10.53
C PRO A 32 -10.73 10.93 10.45
N LYS A 33 -10.96 10.37 9.26
CA LYS A 33 -10.23 9.15 8.94
C LYS A 33 -8.77 9.58 9.04
N GLY A 34 -8.26 9.63 10.27
CA GLY A 34 -6.88 9.30 10.47
C GLY A 34 -6.79 7.99 9.71
N ALA A 35 -6.02 8.00 8.64
CA ALA A 35 -4.96 7.02 8.60
C ALA A 35 -4.32 7.07 10.00
N MET A 36 -4.97 6.37 10.96
CA MET A 36 -4.22 5.57 11.89
C MET A 36 -3.27 4.86 10.95
N ALA A 37 -1.97 5.05 11.14
CA ALA A 37 -1.03 4.08 10.65
C ALA A 37 -1.56 2.77 11.22
N ALA A 38 -2.42 2.09 10.44
CA ALA A 38 -2.75 0.73 10.68
C ALA A 38 -1.36 0.13 10.57
N ASP A 39 -0.84 -0.32 11.70
CA ASP A 39 0.29 -1.23 11.70
C ASP A 39 -0.08 -2.25 10.63
N LEU A 40 0.61 -2.17 9.48
CA LEU A 40 0.20 -2.89 8.30
C LEU A 40 0.25 -4.35 8.71
N ASP A 41 -0.91 -4.97 8.78
CA ASP A 41 -1.00 -6.33 9.30
C ASP A 41 -0.29 -7.25 8.31
N VAL A 42 0.80 -7.87 8.77
CA VAL A 42 1.56 -8.86 7.99
C VAL A 42 0.63 -9.98 7.53
N GLY A 43 -0.34 -10.39 8.36
CA GLY A 43 -1.33 -11.40 8.02
C GLY A 43 -2.18 -11.00 6.81
N ALA A 44 -2.68 -9.76 6.80
CA ALA A 44 -3.46 -9.22 5.69
C ALA A 44 -2.62 -9.07 4.41
N PHE A 45 -1.37 -8.58 4.51
CA PHE A 45 -0.46 -8.51 3.36
C PHE A 45 -0.11 -9.90 2.81
N LEU A 46 0.10 -10.87 3.68
CA LEU A 46 0.32 -12.26 3.30
C LEU A 46 -0.91 -12.84 2.60
N ALA A 47 -2.12 -12.60 3.11
CA ALA A 47 -3.36 -13.06 2.46
C ALA A 47 -3.51 -12.49 1.04
N LEU A 48 -3.31 -11.18 0.88
CA LEU A 48 -3.29 -10.51 -0.43
C LEU A 48 -2.21 -11.13 -1.34
N SER A 49 -1.00 -11.36 -0.81
CA SER A 49 0.09 -11.96 -1.56
C SER A 49 -0.26 -13.37 -2.09
N LYS A 50 -0.94 -14.18 -1.28
CA LYS A 50 -1.39 -15.52 -1.67
C LYS A 50 -2.43 -15.44 -2.79
N GLU A 51 -3.37 -14.50 -2.70
CA GLU A 51 -4.36 -14.25 -3.75
C GLU A 51 -3.69 -13.84 -5.07
N LEU A 52 -2.80 -12.84 -5.02
CA LEU A 52 -2.14 -12.31 -6.22
C LEU A 52 -1.21 -13.32 -6.90
N THR A 53 -0.55 -14.18 -6.12
CA THR A 53 0.39 -15.17 -6.66
C THR A 53 -0.25 -16.53 -6.97
N GLY A 54 -1.45 -16.80 -6.44
CA GLY A 54 -2.09 -18.10 -6.50
C GLY A 54 -1.37 -19.20 -5.70
N LYS A 55 -0.58 -18.80 -4.68
CA LYS A 55 0.23 -19.71 -3.85
C LYS A 55 -0.30 -19.72 -2.41
N ASP A 56 -0.55 -20.90 -1.86
CA ASP A 56 -1.03 -21.05 -0.48
C ASP A 56 0.11 -21.13 0.55
N ASP A 57 1.31 -21.48 0.11
CA ASP A 57 2.48 -21.84 0.92
C ASP A 57 3.52 -20.71 1.06
N LEU A 58 3.06 -19.45 0.98
CA LEU A 58 3.92 -18.29 1.26
C LEU A 58 4.27 -18.17 2.75
N TYR A 59 5.52 -17.78 3.02
CA TYR A 59 6.08 -17.66 4.37
C TYR A 59 5.81 -16.28 4.99
N GLU A 60 5.35 -16.26 6.24
CA GLU A 60 4.99 -15.05 6.98
C GLU A 60 6.18 -14.13 7.24
N ASP A 61 7.37 -14.69 7.53
CA ASP A 61 8.59 -13.93 7.78
C ASP A 61 9.10 -13.22 6.51
N LEU A 62 8.95 -13.85 5.34
CA LEU A 62 9.27 -13.22 4.05
C LEU A 62 8.25 -12.13 3.70
N ALA A 63 6.96 -12.37 3.99
CA ALA A 63 5.92 -11.36 3.82
C ALA A 63 6.18 -10.13 4.71
N ALA A 64 6.62 -10.32 5.95
CA ALA A 64 6.99 -9.22 6.84
C ALA A 64 8.16 -8.38 6.27
N LYS A 65 9.22 -9.03 5.76
CA LYS A 65 10.35 -8.34 5.11
C LYS A 65 9.92 -7.55 3.87
N MET A 66 9.04 -8.14 3.06
CA MET A 66 8.50 -7.46 1.87
C MET A 66 7.67 -6.25 2.25
N LEU A 67 6.76 -6.40 3.21
CA LEU A 67 5.91 -5.32 3.69
C LEU A 67 6.73 -4.16 4.26
N GLU A 68 7.79 -4.48 5.01
CA GLU A 68 8.77 -3.49 5.47
C GLU A 68 9.45 -2.78 4.28
N ALA A 69 9.90 -3.51 3.27
CA ALA A 69 10.54 -2.93 2.09
C ALA A 69 9.60 -2.02 1.28
N PHE A 70 8.33 -2.40 1.10
CA PHE A 70 7.32 -1.53 0.49
C PHE A 70 7.02 -0.30 1.35
N SER A 71 6.99 -0.45 2.66
CA SER A 71 6.79 0.67 3.59
C SER A 71 7.94 1.68 3.49
N GLN A 72 9.19 1.20 3.44
CA GLN A 72 10.38 2.04 3.23
C GLN A 72 10.37 2.72 1.85
N ALA A 73 9.76 2.09 0.84
CA ALA A 73 9.54 2.68 -0.48
C ALA A 73 8.35 3.68 -0.54
N GLY A 74 7.73 3.99 0.61
CA GLY A 74 6.61 4.93 0.68
C GLY A 74 5.28 4.38 0.14
N LYS A 75 5.14 3.05 0.07
CA LYS A 75 3.95 2.36 -0.46
C LYS A 75 3.00 1.82 0.62
N ALA A 76 3.21 2.21 1.87
CA ALA A 76 2.41 1.74 3.01
C ALA A 76 0.90 2.01 2.83
N ASP A 77 0.53 3.26 2.52
CA ASP A 77 -0.87 3.66 2.35
C ASP A 77 -1.51 2.98 1.12
N ASP A 78 -0.75 2.84 0.02
CA ASP A 78 -1.22 2.16 -1.19
C ASP A 78 -1.50 0.67 -0.91
N ILE A 79 -0.65 0.00 -0.14
CA ILE A 79 -0.87 -1.39 0.28
C ILE A 79 -2.10 -1.50 1.18
N ALA A 80 -2.25 -0.59 2.15
CA ALA A 80 -3.41 -0.60 3.04
C ALA A 80 -4.73 -0.45 2.25
N ALA A 81 -4.74 0.40 1.22
CA ALA A 81 -5.88 0.56 0.32
C ALA A 81 -6.15 -0.72 -0.50
N LEU A 82 -5.10 -1.37 -1.00
CA LEU A 82 -5.19 -2.61 -1.77
C LEU A 82 -5.74 -3.77 -0.92
N VAL A 83 -5.23 -3.94 0.31
CA VAL A 83 -5.75 -4.90 1.30
C VAL A 83 -7.23 -4.64 1.63
N GLY A 84 -7.66 -3.37 1.59
CA GLY A 84 -9.06 -2.97 1.77
C GLY A 84 -9.99 -3.31 0.60
N GLY A 85 -9.50 -4.00 -0.44
CA GLY A 85 -10.26 -4.32 -1.67
C GLY A 85 -10.19 -3.22 -2.73
N GLY A 86 -9.22 -2.31 -2.64
CA GLY A 86 -8.87 -1.42 -3.74
C GLY A 86 -8.27 -2.19 -4.92
N GLU A 87 -8.09 -1.51 -6.04
CA GLU A 87 -7.40 -2.06 -7.22
C GLU A 87 -6.23 -1.14 -7.57
N ALA A 88 -5.05 -1.73 -7.77
CA ALA A 88 -3.83 -1.00 -8.10
C ALA A 88 -2.89 -1.90 -8.91
N ALA A 89 -3.23 -2.14 -10.18
CA ALA A 89 -2.54 -3.11 -11.05
C ALA A 89 -1.00 -2.98 -11.06
N GLU A 90 -0.45 -1.76 -11.02
CA GLU A 90 1.00 -1.57 -10.96
C GLU A 90 1.61 -2.04 -9.62
N LEU A 91 0.93 -1.76 -8.50
CA LEU A 91 1.37 -2.21 -7.18
C LEU A 91 1.19 -3.72 -7.01
N GLU A 92 0.07 -4.27 -7.48
CA GLU A 92 -0.20 -5.71 -7.50
C GLU A 92 0.90 -6.45 -8.27
N ASN A 93 1.22 -5.98 -9.48
CA ASN A 93 2.31 -6.53 -10.29
C ASN A 93 3.66 -6.39 -9.59
N SER A 94 3.90 -5.29 -8.85
CA SER A 94 5.12 -5.10 -8.07
C SER A 94 5.23 -6.11 -6.91
N ILE A 95 4.13 -6.37 -6.19
CA ILE A 95 4.07 -7.39 -5.14
C ILE A 95 4.39 -8.78 -5.72
N VAL A 96 3.76 -9.13 -6.83
CA VAL A 96 4.02 -10.40 -7.54
C VAL A 96 5.48 -10.46 -8.00
N ALA A 97 6.00 -9.40 -8.61
CA ALA A 97 7.39 -9.35 -9.06
C ALA A 97 8.36 -9.56 -7.88
N THR A 98 8.17 -8.88 -6.75
CA THR A 98 9.01 -9.05 -5.56
C THR A 98 8.98 -10.49 -5.03
N TRP A 99 7.83 -11.18 -5.04
CA TRP A 99 7.77 -12.60 -4.65
C TRP A 99 8.54 -13.50 -5.61
N TYR A 100 8.47 -13.24 -6.92
CA TYR A 100 9.15 -14.05 -7.93
C TYR A 100 10.64 -13.78 -8.00
N THR A 101 11.09 -12.54 -7.81
CA THR A 101 12.51 -12.16 -7.92
C THR A 101 13.24 -12.18 -6.57
N GLY A 102 12.51 -12.02 -5.47
CA GLY A 102 13.09 -11.85 -4.14
C GLY A 102 13.80 -10.51 -3.93
N THR A 103 13.50 -9.50 -4.77
CA THR A 103 14.14 -8.17 -4.72
C THR A 103 13.15 -7.09 -4.27
N SER A 104 13.64 -6.11 -3.52
CA SER A 104 12.85 -4.97 -3.03
C SER A 104 12.17 -4.21 -4.18
N PRO A 105 11.03 -3.53 -3.91
CA PRO A 105 10.26 -2.81 -4.93
C PRO A 105 10.93 -1.49 -5.40
N ALA A 106 12.12 -1.15 -4.86
CA ALA A 106 12.86 0.05 -5.24
C ALA A 106 13.65 -0.19 -6.54
N ALA A 107 13.10 0.22 -7.68
CA ALA A 107 13.68 -0.03 -9.00
C ALA A 107 15.09 0.58 -9.18
N ASP A 108 15.36 1.72 -8.54
CA ASP A 108 16.64 2.45 -8.68
C ASP A 108 17.74 1.94 -7.71
N ASP A 109 17.36 1.20 -6.66
CA ASP A 109 18.27 0.60 -5.68
C ASP A 109 17.71 -0.73 -5.14
N PRO A 110 17.60 -1.76 -6.00
CA PRO A 110 17.00 -3.03 -5.62
C PRO A 110 17.93 -3.79 -4.67
N ASN A 111 17.38 -4.17 -3.52
CA ASN A 111 18.06 -4.98 -2.51
C ASN A 111 17.47 -6.40 -2.51
N VAL A 112 18.30 -7.41 -2.25
CA VAL A 112 17.84 -8.81 -2.15
C VAL A 112 17.18 -9.01 -0.78
N LEU A 113 15.89 -9.35 -0.76
CA LEU A 113 15.12 -9.67 0.45
C LEU A 113 15.25 -11.15 0.82
N PHE A 114 15.23 -12.00 -0.20
CA PHE A 114 15.44 -13.45 -0.15
C PHE A 114 15.89 -13.92 -1.53
N TYR A 115 16.65 -15.02 -1.57
CA TYR A 115 17.23 -15.50 -2.82
C TYR A 115 16.74 -16.89 -3.18
N THR A 116 16.98 -17.87 -2.32
CA THR A 116 16.59 -19.28 -2.54
C THR A 116 15.10 -19.50 -2.51
N ASP A 117 14.37 -18.67 -1.75
CA ASP A 117 12.92 -18.79 -1.55
C ASP A 117 12.10 -18.01 -2.60
N ALA A 118 12.77 -17.36 -3.57
CA ALA A 118 12.09 -16.64 -4.62
C ALA A 118 11.25 -17.59 -5.50
N LEU A 119 10.00 -17.22 -5.79
CA LEU A 119 9.04 -18.13 -6.44
C LEU A 119 9.49 -18.56 -7.85
N ILE A 120 10.38 -17.80 -8.51
CA ILE A 120 10.94 -18.20 -9.80
C ILE A 120 11.62 -19.58 -9.72
N TRP A 121 12.28 -19.89 -8.62
CA TRP A 121 12.97 -21.18 -8.44
C TRP A 121 12.00 -22.34 -8.24
N GLN A 122 10.82 -22.07 -7.68
CA GLN A 122 9.76 -23.06 -7.58
C GLN A 122 9.03 -23.26 -8.92
N ALA A 123 8.96 -22.21 -9.74
CA ALA A 123 8.36 -22.28 -11.07
C ALA A 123 9.25 -23.00 -12.09
N MET A 124 10.58 -22.95 -11.90
CA MET A 124 11.56 -23.58 -12.78
C MET A 124 12.02 -24.94 -12.26
N THR A 125 11.37 -26.02 -12.70
CA THR A 125 11.73 -27.40 -12.28
C THR A 125 13.08 -27.90 -12.80
N PHE A 126 13.70 -27.16 -13.72
CA PHE A 126 14.94 -27.56 -14.42
C PHE A 126 16.13 -26.66 -14.12
N ALA A 127 15.93 -25.56 -13.39
CA ALA A 127 16.98 -24.62 -13.03
C ALA A 127 17.03 -24.44 -11.53
N THR A 128 18.19 -24.07 -11.02
CA THR A 128 18.37 -23.79 -9.60
C THR A 128 19.07 -22.46 -9.38
N PRO A 129 18.93 -21.89 -8.17
CA PRO A 129 19.67 -20.68 -7.83
C PRO A 129 21.16 -20.87 -8.11
N MET A 130 21.79 -19.85 -8.70
CA MET A 130 23.24 -19.84 -8.85
C MET A 130 23.90 -20.03 -7.48
N ALA A 131 25.03 -20.75 -7.47
CA ALA A 131 25.75 -21.22 -6.28
C ALA A 131 25.07 -22.35 -5.47
N PHE A 132 23.96 -22.93 -5.97
CA PHE A 132 23.36 -24.15 -5.41
C PHE A 132 23.54 -25.32 -6.39
N CYS A 133 24.31 -26.33 -5.96
CA CYS A 133 24.39 -27.59 -6.67
C CYS A 133 23.05 -28.32 -6.56
N ASN A 134 22.44 -28.64 -7.69
CA ASN A 134 21.24 -29.45 -7.74
C ASN A 134 21.49 -30.70 -8.57
N GLY A 135 20.88 -31.80 -8.13
CA GLY A 135 20.99 -33.08 -8.82
C GLY A 135 22.42 -33.63 -8.89
N GLN A 136 22.65 -34.50 -9.87
CA GLN A 136 23.95 -35.05 -10.19
C GLN A 136 24.70 -34.16 -11.20
N MET A 137 26.03 -34.26 -11.18
CA MET A 137 26.88 -33.63 -12.19
C MET A 137 26.44 -34.10 -13.58
N GLY A 138 26.08 -33.16 -14.46
CA GLY A 138 25.65 -33.46 -15.82
C GLY A 138 24.13 -33.51 -16.02
N ASP A 139 23.31 -33.33 -14.98
CA ASP A 139 21.84 -33.34 -15.10
C ASP A 139 21.28 -32.30 -16.09
N TRP A 140 22.04 -31.24 -16.37
CA TRP A 140 21.71 -30.23 -17.38
C TRP A 140 21.85 -30.71 -18.83
N ALA A 141 22.44 -31.88 -19.07
CA ALA A 141 22.61 -32.42 -20.43
C ALA A 141 21.31 -32.99 -21.01
N ASP A 142 20.40 -33.41 -20.14
CA ASP A 142 19.10 -33.97 -20.51
C ASP A 142 18.04 -32.86 -20.62
N PRO A 143 17.02 -33.02 -21.49
CA PRO A 143 15.91 -32.09 -21.55
C PRO A 143 15.08 -32.12 -20.25
N PRO A 144 14.46 -30.99 -19.85
CA PRO A 144 13.52 -30.96 -18.72
C PRO A 144 12.42 -32.00 -18.88
N LYS A 145 12.12 -32.70 -17.79
CA LYS A 145 10.98 -33.62 -17.75
C LYS A 145 9.70 -32.80 -17.57
N ALA A 146 8.67 -33.15 -18.33
CA ALA A 146 7.33 -32.57 -18.22
C ALA A 146 6.59 -33.09 -16.98
#